data_AF-A0A2V8M2A2-F1
#
_entry.id   AF-A0A2V8M2A2-F1
#
_cell.length_a   1.000
_cell.length_b   1.000
_cell.length_c   1.000
_cell.angle_alpha   90.00
_cell.angle_beta   90.00
_cell.angle_gamma   90.00
#
_symmetry.space_group_name_H-M   'P 1'
#
loop_
_entity.id
_entity.type
_entity.pdbx_description
1 polymer ?
#
loop_
_entity_poly.entity_id
_entity_poly.type
_entity_poly.pdbx_seq_one_letter_code
_entity_poly.pdbx_strand_id
1 'polypeptide(L)'
;MNEALNAGTPFTDRINTGDIGRAGEHIRNTQRKNDYGFNVGGPIRLGNLYNGLNKSFFFFNFEQFRETQFINTGNATVPTLAYRRVEFSAALLPQLLLSGQPAVDAVDPLGRPVFGNALYDPRTTRLAPDGSRIRDPFPNNTIPADMFDPVALKIQSLFPLPTNNNVVNNYQVPGYSNFRHTTIPSFKIDHNFNDKNHLSFYLHQTHTVSPNASGFTQPFTDAISQDEINYTTRLNYDRTISPTTM
;
A
#
# COMPACT_ATOMS: atom_id res chain seq x y z
N MET A 1 2.82 -19.29 7.01
CA MET A 1 2.70 -20.76 6.84
C MET A 1 3.60 -21.43 7.88
N ASN A 2 3.13 -22.47 8.58
CA ASN A 2 3.97 -23.21 9.52
C ASN A 2 4.76 -24.29 8.75
N GLU A 3 6.07 -24.07 8.58
CA GLU A 3 6.94 -24.96 7.81
C GLU A 3 7.26 -26.26 8.56
N ALA A 4 7.23 -26.25 9.89
CA ALA A 4 7.48 -27.43 10.72
C ALA A 4 6.36 -28.47 10.60
N LEU A 5 5.14 -28.04 10.27
CA LEU A 5 3.97 -28.93 10.11
C LEU A 5 3.62 -29.23 8.65
N ASN A 6 4.44 -28.81 7.69
CA ASN A 6 4.17 -28.96 6.25
C ASN A 6 2.75 -28.46 5.85
N ALA A 7 2.26 -27.42 6.53
CA ALA A 7 0.86 -26.98 6.41
C ALA A 7 0.65 -26.04 5.22
N GLY A 8 0.00 -26.48 4.14
CA GLY A 8 -0.35 -25.64 2.97
C GLY A 8 -1.82 -25.23 2.92
N THR A 9 -2.22 -24.57 1.83
CA THR A 9 -3.62 -24.19 1.58
C THR A 9 -4.45 -25.44 1.29
N PRO A 10 -5.53 -25.73 2.03
CA PRO A 10 -6.36 -26.92 1.80
C PRO A 10 -6.90 -26.98 0.37
N PHE A 11 -7.06 -28.20 -0.18
CA PHE A 11 -7.62 -28.44 -1.51
C PHE A 11 -6.83 -27.78 -2.67
N THR A 12 -5.54 -27.57 -2.47
CA THR A 12 -4.64 -27.07 -3.52
C THR A 12 -3.55 -28.10 -3.83
N ASP A 13 -3.02 -28.03 -5.05
CA ASP A 13 -1.92 -28.86 -5.49
C ASP A 13 -0.91 -27.99 -6.24
N ARG A 14 0.37 -28.14 -5.91
CA ARG A 14 1.49 -27.47 -6.58
C ARG A 14 1.61 -27.81 -8.05
N ILE A 15 1.08 -28.95 -8.51
CA ILE A 15 1.02 -29.26 -9.95
C ILE A 15 0.27 -28.17 -10.74
N ASN A 16 -0.77 -27.56 -10.13
CA ASN A 16 -1.55 -26.47 -10.76
C ASN A 16 -0.77 -25.15 -10.84
N THR A 17 0.41 -25.07 -10.20
CA THR A 17 1.32 -23.92 -10.27
C THR A 17 2.50 -24.15 -11.22
N GLY A 18 2.53 -25.28 -11.94
CA GLY A 18 3.62 -25.65 -12.85
C GLY A 18 4.84 -26.28 -12.16
N ASP A 19 4.77 -26.51 -10.84
CA ASP A 19 5.82 -27.17 -10.04
C ASP A 19 5.61 -28.70 -10.04
N ILE A 20 5.89 -29.33 -11.18
CA ILE A 20 5.62 -30.76 -11.44
C ILE A 20 6.39 -31.66 -10.46
N GLY A 21 7.57 -31.23 -10.01
CA GLY A 21 8.41 -31.98 -9.05
C GLY A 21 7.84 -32.06 -7.63
N ARG A 22 6.76 -31.33 -7.34
CA ARG A 22 6.07 -31.32 -6.04
C ARG A 22 4.57 -31.58 -6.17
N ALA A 23 4.16 -32.31 -7.21
CA ALA A 23 2.77 -32.73 -7.38
C ALA A 23 2.26 -33.50 -6.14
N GLY A 24 1.04 -33.21 -5.70
CA GLY A 24 0.44 -33.75 -4.48
C GLY A 24 0.80 -32.98 -3.21
N GLU A 25 1.69 -31.99 -3.27
CA GLU A 25 1.90 -31.06 -2.16
C GLU A 25 0.94 -29.87 -2.25
N HIS A 26 0.41 -29.45 -1.10
CA HIS A 26 -0.38 -28.23 -1.01
C HIS A 26 0.44 -26.98 -1.40
N ILE A 27 -0.22 -26.02 -2.06
CA ILE A 27 0.36 -24.71 -2.32
C ILE A 27 0.66 -24.05 -0.97
N ARG A 28 1.86 -23.47 -0.86
CA ARG A 28 2.33 -22.82 0.36
C ARG A 28 2.23 -21.32 0.17
N ASN A 29 1.46 -20.64 1.02
CA ASN A 29 1.45 -19.17 1.03
C ASN A 29 2.90 -18.66 1.18
N THR A 30 3.34 -17.68 0.39
CA THR A 30 4.66 -17.07 0.46
C THR A 30 4.81 -16.13 1.65
N GLN A 31 3.69 -15.72 2.27
CA GLN A 31 3.68 -14.92 3.49
C GLN A 31 4.22 -15.71 4.70
N ARG A 32 5.16 -15.11 5.41
CA ARG A 32 5.76 -15.61 6.65
C ARG A 32 5.46 -14.63 7.77
N LYS A 33 5.03 -15.16 8.92
CA LYS A 33 4.73 -14.41 10.14
C LYS A 33 5.38 -15.13 11.31
N ASN A 34 6.17 -14.40 12.09
CA ASN A 34 6.82 -14.90 13.29
C ASN A 34 6.55 -13.94 14.44
N ASP A 35 5.97 -14.47 15.51
CA ASP A 35 5.76 -13.78 16.78
C ASP A 35 6.76 -14.32 17.80
N TYR A 36 7.66 -13.46 18.25
CA TYR A 36 8.65 -13.76 19.27
C TYR A 36 8.35 -12.96 20.52
N GLY A 37 8.64 -13.53 21.67
CA GLY A 37 8.66 -12.76 22.89
C GLY A 37 9.20 -13.52 24.08
N PHE A 38 9.56 -12.76 25.10
CA PHE A 38 9.89 -13.28 26.40
C PHE A 38 9.57 -12.25 27.48
N ASN A 39 9.47 -12.72 28.71
CA ASN A 39 9.36 -11.87 29.88
C ASN A 39 10.36 -12.31 30.93
N VAL A 40 10.88 -11.35 31.68
CA VAL A 40 11.75 -11.55 32.83
C VAL A 40 11.34 -10.56 33.90
N GLY A 41 11.20 -11.04 35.13
CA GLY A 41 10.91 -10.16 36.26
C GLY A 41 11.39 -10.76 37.57
N GLY A 42 11.47 -9.92 38.58
CA GLY A 42 11.91 -10.34 39.90
C GLY A 42 12.24 -9.19 40.82
N PRO A 43 12.68 -9.50 42.05
CA PRO A 43 13.10 -8.49 43.00
C PRO A 43 14.41 -7.83 42.56
N ILE A 44 14.52 -6.52 42.75
CA ILE A 44 15.76 -5.77 42.48
C ILE A 44 16.74 -6.03 43.63
N ARG A 45 17.91 -6.62 43.31
CA ARG A 45 19.01 -6.86 44.25
C ARG A 45 20.29 -6.27 43.70
N LEU A 46 20.94 -5.38 44.43
CA LEU A 46 22.23 -4.77 44.07
C LEU A 46 23.31 -5.27 45.04
N GLY A 47 23.65 -6.55 44.95
CA GLY A 47 24.63 -7.19 45.83
C GLY A 47 24.34 -6.93 47.32
N ASN A 48 25.35 -6.44 48.04
CA ASN A 48 25.24 -6.06 49.46
C ASN A 48 24.67 -4.64 49.67
N LEU A 49 24.51 -3.85 48.61
CA LEU A 49 24.10 -2.44 48.70
C LEU A 49 22.58 -2.29 48.82
N TYR A 50 21.82 -3.22 48.26
CA TYR A 50 20.35 -3.16 48.29
C TYR A 50 19.70 -4.52 48.15
N ASN A 51 18.80 -4.84 49.07
CA ASN A 51 17.98 -6.05 49.03
C ASN A 51 16.49 -5.69 48.90
N GLY A 52 15.97 -5.73 47.68
CA GLY A 52 14.59 -5.38 47.35
C GLY A 52 13.60 -6.53 47.39
N LEU A 53 13.92 -7.69 47.99
CA LEU A 53 13.10 -8.92 47.96
C LEU A 53 11.59 -8.72 48.22
N ASN A 54 11.22 -7.76 49.06
CA ASN A 54 9.82 -7.43 49.38
C ASN A 54 9.47 -5.95 49.12
N LYS A 55 10.32 -5.22 48.40
CA LYS A 55 10.22 -3.75 48.25
C LYS A 55 10.25 -3.31 46.81
N SER A 56 11.20 -3.79 46.03
CA SER A 56 11.40 -3.34 44.66
C SER A 56 11.36 -4.51 43.71
N PHE A 57 10.55 -4.37 42.67
CA PHE A 57 10.40 -5.37 41.62
C PHE A 57 10.61 -4.72 40.27
N PHE A 58 11.19 -5.47 39.35
CA PHE A 58 11.27 -5.09 37.95
C PHE A 58 10.54 -6.13 37.09
N PHE A 59 10.01 -5.67 35.97
CA PHE A 59 9.44 -6.50 34.93
C PHE A 59 9.92 -5.98 33.59
N PHE A 60 10.43 -6.86 32.76
CA PHE A 60 10.78 -6.59 31.38
C PHE A 60 10.03 -7.57 30.50
N ASN A 61 9.36 -7.05 29.47
CA ASN A 61 8.74 -7.84 28.44
C ASN A 61 9.28 -7.36 27.09
N PHE A 62 9.55 -8.32 26.23
CA PHE A 62 9.97 -8.09 24.86
C PHE A 62 9.04 -8.86 23.95
N GLU A 63 8.41 -8.16 23.02
CA GLU A 63 7.62 -8.74 21.96
C GLU A 63 8.15 -8.27 20.61
N GLN A 64 8.09 -9.15 19.61
CA GLN A 64 8.53 -8.84 18.27
C GLN A 64 7.71 -9.62 17.24
N PHE A 65 7.10 -8.89 16.32
CA PHE A 65 6.42 -9.42 15.15
C PHE A 65 7.28 -9.20 13.91
N ARG A 66 7.51 -10.27 13.15
CA ARG A 66 8.17 -10.23 11.85
C ARG A 66 7.24 -10.83 10.79
N GLU A 67 6.94 -10.04 9.78
CA GLU A 67 6.17 -10.46 8.64
C GLU A 67 6.93 -10.19 7.35
N THR A 68 6.91 -11.13 6.42
CA THR A 68 7.41 -10.96 5.06
C THR A 68 6.39 -11.52 4.09
N GLN A 69 6.08 -10.78 3.05
CA GLN A 69 5.11 -11.16 2.02
C GLN A 69 5.68 -10.86 0.64
N PHE A 70 5.59 -11.84 -0.25
CA PHE A 70 5.82 -11.63 -1.67
C PHE A 70 4.47 -11.41 -2.36
N ILE A 71 4.35 -10.31 -3.12
CA ILE A 71 3.13 -9.94 -3.83
C ILE A 71 3.40 -10.05 -5.33
N ASN A 72 2.55 -10.81 -6.02
CA ASN A 72 2.47 -10.81 -7.48
C ASN A 72 1.24 -10.00 -7.88
N THR A 73 1.49 -8.81 -8.42
CA THR A 73 0.50 -7.71 -8.53
C THR A 73 -0.34 -7.79 -9.81
N GLY A 74 -0.02 -8.69 -10.74
CA GLY A 74 -0.74 -8.86 -11.99
C GLY A 74 -0.39 -7.77 -13.03
N ASN A 75 -1.39 -7.39 -13.83
CA ASN A 75 -1.23 -6.40 -14.90
C ASN A 75 -1.76 -5.03 -14.45
N ALA A 76 -1.05 -3.97 -14.80
CA ALA A 76 -1.51 -2.59 -14.73
C ALA A 76 -1.66 -1.99 -16.14
N THR A 77 -2.25 -0.80 -16.21
CA THR A 77 -2.37 -0.04 -17.45
C THR A 77 -1.45 1.18 -17.42
N VAL A 78 -0.60 1.31 -18.43
CA VAL A 78 0.29 2.45 -18.63
C VAL A 78 0.10 3.03 -20.05
N PRO A 79 0.51 4.28 -20.32
CA PRO A 79 0.46 4.85 -21.66
C PRO A 79 1.22 3.99 -22.67
N THR A 80 0.56 3.62 -23.76
CA THR A 80 1.16 2.88 -24.88
C THR A 80 2.29 3.70 -25.55
N LEU A 81 3.13 3.05 -26.35
CA LEU A 81 4.16 3.76 -27.11
C LEU A 81 3.57 4.81 -28.07
N ALA A 82 2.41 4.53 -28.67
CA ALA A 82 1.69 5.48 -29.52
C ALA A 82 1.20 6.69 -28.73
N TYR A 83 0.59 6.46 -27.54
CA TYR A 83 0.09 7.55 -26.69
C TYR A 83 1.22 8.45 -26.16
N ARG A 84 2.43 7.89 -26.02
CA ARG A 84 3.66 8.66 -25.70
C ARG A 84 4.20 9.50 -26.84
N ARG A 85 3.84 9.16 -28.07
CA ARG A 85 4.16 9.91 -29.28
C ARG A 85 2.99 10.75 -29.75
N VAL A 86 2.00 10.96 -28.88
CA VAL A 86 0.86 11.82 -29.13
C VAL A 86 -0.12 11.27 -30.18
N GLU A 87 -0.07 9.96 -30.43
CA GLU A 87 -0.97 9.28 -31.37
C GLU A 87 -2.00 8.45 -30.62
N PHE A 88 -3.27 8.89 -30.61
CA PHE A 88 -4.35 8.24 -29.86
C PHE A 88 -5.33 7.47 -30.77
N SER A 89 -4.90 7.12 -31.99
CA SER A 89 -5.74 6.41 -32.97
C SER A 89 -6.29 5.09 -32.43
N ALA A 90 -5.50 4.36 -31.62
CA ALA A 90 -5.91 3.10 -30.98
C ALA A 90 -7.02 3.26 -29.92
N ALA A 91 -7.32 4.48 -29.45
CA ALA A 91 -8.43 4.75 -28.54
C ALA A 91 -9.73 5.10 -29.27
N LEU A 92 -9.68 5.39 -30.57
CA LEU A 92 -10.84 5.85 -31.33
C LEU A 92 -11.88 4.73 -31.46
N LEU A 93 -13.11 5.04 -31.10
CA LEU A 93 -14.25 4.12 -31.19
C LEU A 93 -15.09 4.44 -32.44
N PRO A 94 -16.02 3.56 -32.83
CA PRO A 94 -16.98 3.85 -33.89
C PRO A 94 -17.81 5.12 -33.62
N GLN A 95 -18.51 5.57 -34.66
CA GLN A 95 -19.46 6.68 -34.55
C GLN A 95 -20.47 6.39 -33.44
N LEU A 96 -20.72 7.39 -32.59
CA LEU A 96 -21.70 7.29 -31.52
C LEU A 96 -23.11 7.22 -32.11
N LEU A 97 -24.02 6.64 -31.35
CA LEU A 97 -25.44 6.60 -31.69
C LEU A 97 -26.22 7.37 -30.62
N LEU A 98 -27.20 8.17 -31.02
CA LEU A 98 -28.16 8.76 -30.10
C LEU A 98 -29.15 7.68 -29.65
N SER A 99 -29.36 7.60 -28.34
CA SER A 99 -30.34 6.68 -27.75
C SER A 99 -31.78 7.13 -28.03
N GLY A 100 -32.57 6.23 -28.62
CA GLY A 100 -34.00 6.41 -28.96
C GLY A 100 -34.29 5.61 -30.22
N GLN A 101 -35.24 4.68 -30.20
CA GLN A 101 -35.49 3.80 -31.35
C GLN A 101 -36.18 4.57 -32.50
N PRO A 102 -35.69 4.45 -33.75
CA PRO A 102 -34.45 3.77 -34.18
C PRO A 102 -33.19 4.61 -33.93
N ALA A 103 -32.07 3.94 -33.61
CA ALA A 103 -30.79 4.58 -33.28
C ALA A 103 -30.34 5.51 -34.42
N VAL A 104 -30.14 6.78 -34.07
CA VAL A 104 -29.72 7.82 -35.04
C VAL A 104 -28.23 8.04 -34.89
N ASP A 105 -27.51 8.02 -36.01
CA ASP A 105 -26.09 8.36 -36.05
C ASP A 105 -25.84 9.71 -35.38
N ALA A 106 -24.91 9.75 -34.43
CA ALA A 106 -24.51 10.98 -33.80
C ALA A 106 -23.75 11.84 -34.78
N VAL A 107 -24.37 12.96 -35.13
CA VAL A 107 -23.75 14.02 -35.92
C VAL A 107 -23.67 15.28 -35.09
N ASP A 108 -22.65 16.07 -35.39
CA ASP A 108 -22.54 17.40 -34.84
C ASP A 108 -23.48 18.38 -35.59
N PRO A 109 -23.60 19.62 -35.12
CA PRO A 109 -24.39 20.68 -35.75
C PRO A 109 -24.06 21.03 -37.20
N LEU A 110 -22.92 20.57 -37.73
CA LEU A 110 -22.56 20.68 -39.15
C LEU A 110 -22.88 19.40 -39.95
N GLY A 111 -23.51 18.41 -39.32
CA GLY A 111 -23.79 17.11 -39.91
C GLY A 111 -22.58 16.17 -39.96
N ARG A 112 -21.49 16.46 -39.24
CA ARG A 112 -20.27 15.64 -39.25
C ARG A 112 -20.40 14.49 -38.24
N PRO A 113 -19.89 13.28 -38.54
CA PRO A 113 -19.96 12.15 -37.61
C PRO A 113 -19.18 12.42 -36.31
N VAL A 114 -19.78 12.05 -35.18
CA VAL A 114 -19.17 12.14 -33.85
C VAL A 114 -18.70 10.74 -33.43
N PHE A 115 -17.39 10.53 -33.35
CA PHE A 115 -16.79 9.26 -32.95
C PHE A 115 -16.53 9.22 -31.44
N GLY A 116 -16.69 8.04 -30.82
CA GLY A 116 -16.32 7.85 -29.43
C GLY A 116 -14.81 8.01 -29.24
N ASN A 117 -14.40 8.68 -28.16
CA ASN A 117 -12.99 9.00 -27.87
C ASN A 117 -12.26 9.85 -28.94
N ALA A 118 -12.99 10.53 -29.83
CA ALA A 118 -12.40 11.52 -30.72
C ALA A 118 -11.86 12.71 -29.93
N LEU A 119 -10.64 13.11 -30.24
CA LEU A 119 -9.98 14.29 -29.69
C LEU A 119 -10.28 15.49 -30.58
N TYR A 120 -10.70 16.60 -29.97
CA TYR A 120 -11.06 17.83 -30.66
C TYR A 120 -10.08 18.94 -30.33
N ASP A 121 -9.67 19.71 -31.34
CA ASP A 121 -8.75 20.83 -31.17
C ASP A 121 -9.47 22.02 -30.49
N PRO A 122 -9.10 22.42 -29.26
CA PRO A 122 -9.72 23.54 -28.59
C PRO A 122 -9.55 24.88 -29.33
N ARG A 123 -8.52 25.03 -30.17
CA ARG A 123 -8.22 26.25 -30.94
C ARG A 123 -9.22 26.51 -32.07
N THR A 124 -9.97 25.49 -32.47
CA THR A 124 -10.96 25.54 -33.58
C THR A 124 -12.38 25.86 -33.11
N THR A 125 -12.54 26.20 -31.82
CA THR A 125 -13.85 26.48 -31.21
C THR A 125 -14.55 27.63 -31.94
N ARG A 126 -15.73 27.36 -32.50
CA ARG A 126 -16.56 28.35 -33.20
C ARG A 126 -18.05 28.05 -33.05
N LEU A 127 -18.90 28.97 -33.46
CA LEU A 127 -20.35 28.76 -33.53
C LEU A 127 -20.72 28.05 -34.84
N ALA A 128 -21.63 27.09 -34.77
CA ALA A 128 -22.29 26.49 -35.92
C ALA A 128 -23.51 27.33 -36.36
N PRO A 129 -24.10 27.07 -37.55
CA PRO A 129 -25.26 27.83 -38.05
C PRO A 129 -26.48 27.82 -37.12
N ASP A 130 -26.64 26.79 -36.29
CA ASP A 130 -27.70 26.66 -35.28
C ASP A 130 -27.38 27.39 -33.96
N GLY A 131 -26.23 28.08 -33.86
CA GLY A 131 -25.78 28.81 -32.67
C GLY A 131 -25.07 27.96 -31.62
N SER A 132 -24.91 26.65 -31.83
CA SER A 132 -24.17 25.76 -30.93
C SER A 132 -22.65 25.92 -31.09
N ARG A 133 -21.86 25.50 -30.09
CA ARG A 133 -20.39 25.53 -30.16
C ARG A 133 -19.84 24.22 -30.71
N ILE A 134 -19.00 24.31 -31.74
CA ILE A 134 -18.34 23.18 -32.39
C ILE A 134 -16.82 23.32 -32.38
N ARG A 135 -16.12 22.19 -32.56
CA ARG A 135 -14.67 22.08 -32.75
C ARG A 135 -14.37 21.11 -33.88
N ASP A 136 -13.18 21.19 -34.47
CA ASP A 136 -12.69 20.23 -35.44
C ASP A 136 -11.92 19.11 -34.73
N PRO A 137 -12.10 17.85 -35.13
CA PRO A 137 -11.33 16.73 -34.58
C PRO A 137 -9.87 16.80 -35.05
N PHE A 138 -8.95 16.31 -34.23
CA PHE A 138 -7.58 16.08 -34.68
C PHE A 138 -7.56 14.96 -35.73
N PRO A 139 -6.89 15.17 -36.89
CA PRO A 139 -6.71 14.12 -37.88
C PRO A 139 -6.10 12.85 -37.25
N ASN A 140 -6.67 11.69 -37.55
CA ASN A 140 -6.25 10.38 -37.01
C ASN A 140 -6.09 10.34 -35.48
N ASN A 141 -6.86 11.15 -34.74
CA ASN A 141 -6.76 11.24 -33.28
C ASN A 141 -5.33 11.54 -32.78
N THR A 142 -4.56 12.30 -33.57
CA THR A 142 -3.15 12.60 -33.31
C THR A 142 -2.97 14.09 -33.06
N ILE A 143 -2.44 14.46 -31.89
CA ILE A 143 -2.23 15.87 -31.54
C ILE A 143 -0.82 16.26 -32.02
N PRO A 144 -0.66 17.41 -32.71
CA PRO A 144 0.65 17.92 -33.08
C PRO A 144 1.59 18.09 -31.87
N ALA A 145 2.86 17.70 -32.04
CA ALA A 145 3.82 17.67 -30.93
C ALA A 145 4.12 19.05 -30.32
N ASP A 146 3.97 20.13 -31.09
CA ASP A 146 4.11 21.52 -30.64
C ASP A 146 2.98 21.96 -29.69
N MET A 147 1.89 21.20 -29.63
CA MET A 147 0.78 21.47 -28.72
C MET A 147 0.96 20.81 -27.35
N PHE A 148 1.98 19.95 -27.19
CA PHE A 148 2.23 19.27 -25.92
C PHE A 148 3.12 20.10 -25.01
N ASP A 149 2.70 20.17 -23.75
CA ASP A 149 3.50 20.80 -22.71
C ASP A 149 4.80 19.99 -22.50
N PRO A 150 5.99 20.63 -22.55
CA PRO A 150 7.27 19.93 -22.39
C PRO A 150 7.46 19.33 -21.00
N VAL A 151 6.80 19.86 -19.97
CA VAL A 151 6.75 19.27 -18.62
C VAL A 151 5.91 18.01 -18.63
N ALA A 152 4.76 18.02 -19.31
CA ALA A 152 3.92 16.82 -19.45
C ALA A 152 4.68 15.67 -20.14
N LEU A 153 5.47 15.96 -21.18
CA LEU A 153 6.33 14.97 -21.84
C LEU A 153 7.39 14.38 -20.89
N LYS A 154 7.99 15.21 -20.03
CA LYS A 154 8.93 14.75 -19.00
C LYS A 154 8.24 13.88 -17.97
N ILE A 155 7.06 14.27 -17.47
CA ILE A 155 6.26 13.45 -16.54
C ILE A 155 5.89 12.12 -17.19
N GLN A 156 5.52 12.12 -18.47
CA GLN A 156 5.18 10.89 -19.18
C GLN A 156 6.36 9.91 -19.29
N SER A 157 7.59 10.43 -19.41
CA SER A 157 8.80 9.61 -19.41
C SER A 157 9.04 8.87 -18.09
N LEU A 158 8.41 9.30 -17.00
CA LEU A 158 8.54 8.68 -15.70
C LEU A 158 7.75 7.36 -15.61
N PHE A 159 6.64 7.19 -16.34
CA PHE A 159 5.90 5.92 -16.34
C PHE A 159 6.69 4.79 -17.01
N PRO A 160 6.63 3.54 -16.50
CA PRO A 160 7.32 2.42 -17.13
C PRO A 160 6.73 2.11 -18.51
N LEU A 161 7.57 1.60 -19.41
CA LEU A 161 7.12 1.19 -20.74
C LEU A 161 6.15 0.01 -20.65
N PRO A 162 5.14 -0.07 -21.52
CA PRO A 162 4.26 -1.23 -21.58
C PRO A 162 5.07 -2.48 -21.93
N THR A 163 4.69 -3.62 -21.36
CA THR A 163 5.30 -4.94 -21.64
C THR A 163 4.62 -5.68 -22.79
N ASN A 164 3.46 -5.21 -23.24
CA ASN A 164 2.74 -5.72 -24.41
C ASN A 164 2.01 -4.60 -25.16
N ASN A 165 1.40 -4.92 -26.31
CA ASN A 165 0.80 -3.94 -27.21
C ASN A 165 -0.69 -3.62 -26.92
N ASN A 166 -1.25 -4.13 -25.83
CA ASN A 166 -2.65 -3.84 -25.49
C ASN A 166 -2.83 -2.37 -25.05
N VAL A 167 -4.05 -1.86 -25.18
CA VAL A 167 -4.40 -0.50 -24.69
C VAL A 167 -4.65 -0.50 -23.18
N VAL A 168 -5.06 -1.63 -22.62
CA VAL A 168 -5.34 -1.86 -21.20
C VAL A 168 -4.59 -3.10 -20.73
N ASN A 169 -4.28 -3.19 -19.43
CA ASN A 169 -3.54 -4.32 -18.83
C ASN A 169 -2.26 -4.64 -19.59
N ASN A 170 -1.53 -3.59 -19.96
CA ASN A 170 -0.40 -3.62 -20.88
C ASN A 170 0.97 -3.51 -20.21
N TYR A 171 1.00 -3.48 -18.88
CA TYR A 171 2.21 -3.50 -18.09
C TYR A 171 2.15 -4.64 -17.07
N GLN A 172 3.07 -5.59 -17.19
CA GLN A 172 3.24 -6.63 -16.19
C GLN A 172 4.02 -6.05 -15.03
N VAL A 173 3.37 -5.92 -13.87
CA VAL A 173 4.03 -5.40 -12.67
C VAL A 173 4.99 -6.47 -12.13
N PRO A 174 6.29 -6.17 -11.98
CA PRO A 174 7.23 -7.08 -11.34
C PRO A 174 6.77 -7.45 -9.93
N GLY A 175 6.87 -8.73 -9.58
CA GLY A 175 6.62 -9.17 -8.21
C GLY A 175 7.61 -8.54 -7.24
N TYR A 176 7.14 -8.19 -6.05
CA TYR A 176 7.94 -7.50 -5.04
C TYR A 176 7.69 -8.07 -3.65
N SER A 177 8.64 -7.85 -2.75
CA SER A 177 8.55 -8.26 -1.35
C SER A 177 8.31 -7.05 -0.46
N ASN A 178 7.32 -7.14 0.41
CA ASN A 178 7.13 -6.23 1.53
C ASN A 178 7.38 -6.96 2.84
N PHE A 179 7.73 -6.20 3.86
CA PHE A 179 7.85 -6.73 5.22
C PHE A 179 7.20 -5.78 6.21
N ARG A 180 6.83 -6.32 7.37
CA ARG A 180 6.43 -5.56 8.53
C ARG A 180 7.15 -6.08 9.75
N HIS A 181 7.85 -5.19 10.43
CA HIS A 181 8.62 -5.48 11.62
C HIS A 181 8.11 -4.61 12.75
N THR A 182 7.52 -5.22 13.78
CA THR A 182 7.09 -4.50 14.96
C THR A 182 7.87 -5.01 16.16
N THR A 183 8.56 -4.13 16.89
CA THR A 183 9.31 -4.47 18.10
C THR A 183 8.77 -3.66 19.27
N ILE A 184 8.44 -4.36 20.36
CA ILE A 184 7.72 -3.81 21.50
C ILE A 184 8.44 -4.19 22.80
N PRO A 185 9.47 -3.44 23.21
CA PRO A 185 10.02 -3.57 24.54
C PRO A 185 9.15 -2.82 25.54
N SER A 186 8.91 -3.45 26.69
CA SER A 186 8.28 -2.80 27.83
C SER A 186 9.05 -3.09 29.11
N PHE A 187 9.09 -2.10 29.99
CA PHE A 187 9.80 -2.15 31.24
C PHE A 187 8.95 -1.51 32.34
N LYS A 188 8.91 -2.16 33.49
CA LYS A 188 8.22 -1.67 34.67
C LYS A 188 9.10 -1.81 35.90
N ILE A 189 9.07 -0.80 36.76
CA ILE A 189 9.59 -0.89 38.13
C ILE A 189 8.44 -0.59 39.08
N ASP A 190 8.31 -1.41 40.12
CA ASP A 190 7.40 -1.19 41.24
C ASP A 190 8.25 -1.08 42.52
N HIS A 191 7.92 -0.10 43.38
CA HIS A 191 8.61 0.15 44.64
C HIS A 191 7.63 0.44 45.77
N ASN A 192 7.66 -0.37 46.82
CA ASN A 192 7.01 -0.14 48.09
C ASN A 192 7.96 0.60 49.03
N PHE A 193 7.67 1.87 49.33
CA PHE A 193 8.40 2.63 50.34
C PHE A 193 8.07 2.15 51.76
N ASN A 194 6.80 1.80 51.98
CA ASN A 194 6.24 1.18 53.18
C ASN A 194 4.86 0.60 52.84
N ASP A 195 4.19 -0.02 53.82
CA ASP A 195 2.89 -0.70 53.64
C ASP A 195 1.76 0.22 53.14
N LYS A 196 1.94 1.54 53.19
CA LYS A 196 0.96 2.53 52.79
C LYS A 196 1.35 3.31 51.55
N ASN A 197 2.57 3.13 51.00
CA ASN A 197 3.09 3.97 49.93
C ASN A 197 3.79 3.12 48.87
N HIS A 198 3.22 3.13 47.66
CA HIS A 198 3.71 2.40 46.50
C HIS A 198 3.90 3.34 45.31
N LEU A 199 4.97 3.14 44.54
CA LEU A 199 5.28 3.89 43.33
C LEU A 199 5.59 2.91 42.20
N SER A 200 5.00 3.15 41.05
CA SER A 200 5.26 2.39 39.83
C SER A 200 5.64 3.29 38.67
N PHE A 201 6.62 2.85 37.90
CA PHE A 201 7.00 3.45 36.64
C PHE A 201 6.91 2.41 35.54
N TYR A 202 6.32 2.77 34.41
CA TYR A 202 6.18 1.94 33.23
C TYR A 202 6.63 2.70 31.99
N LEU A 203 7.42 2.03 31.16
CA LEU A 203 7.85 2.47 29.85
C LEU A 203 7.52 1.38 28.84
N HIS A 204 6.97 1.79 27.71
CA HIS A 204 6.69 0.92 26.59
C HIS A 204 7.00 1.66 25.30
N GLN A 205 7.65 0.98 24.37
CA GLN A 205 7.87 1.47 23.02
C GLN A 205 7.19 0.52 22.05
N THR A 206 6.52 1.04 21.03
CA THR A 206 6.15 0.27 19.84
C THR A 206 6.89 0.88 18.65
N HIS A 207 7.80 0.13 18.05
CA HIS A 207 8.47 0.52 16.81
C HIS A 207 7.97 -0.37 15.67
N THR A 208 7.32 0.21 14.66
CA THR A 208 6.89 -0.50 13.46
C THR A 208 7.58 0.04 12.23
N VAL A 209 8.26 -0.84 11.49
CA VAL A 209 8.84 -0.57 10.18
C VAL A 209 8.16 -1.44 9.14
N SER A 210 7.57 -0.84 8.12
CA SER A 210 7.08 -1.56 6.95
C SER A 210 7.33 -0.75 5.69
N PRO A 211 8.36 -1.06 4.89
CA PRO A 211 8.48 -0.48 3.57
C PRO A 211 7.30 -0.94 2.75
N ASN A 212 6.71 0.00 2.04
CA ASN A 212 5.61 -0.28 1.15
C ASN A 212 6.17 -0.14 -0.26
N ALA A 213 6.49 -1.27 -0.90
CA ALA A 213 6.71 -1.33 -2.33
C ALA A 213 5.37 -1.61 -3.03
N SER A 214 5.22 -1.09 -4.25
CA SER A 214 4.03 -1.26 -5.11
C SER A 214 4.33 -1.96 -6.44
N GLY A 215 5.58 -2.41 -6.63
CA GLY A 215 6.03 -3.08 -7.86
C GLY A 215 6.45 -2.13 -8.98
N PHE A 216 6.26 -0.84 -8.80
CA PHE A 216 6.85 0.19 -9.63
C PHE A 216 8.22 0.59 -9.08
N THR A 217 9.20 0.78 -9.95
CA THR A 217 10.56 1.18 -9.57
C THR A 217 10.71 2.68 -9.40
N GLN A 218 9.66 3.43 -9.72
CA GLN A 218 9.69 4.88 -9.74
C GLN A 218 9.25 5.52 -8.43
N PRO A 219 9.74 6.74 -8.12
CA PRO A 219 9.52 7.37 -6.82
C PRO A 219 8.12 7.96 -6.58
N PHE A 220 7.26 8.05 -7.60
CA PHE A 220 5.93 8.70 -7.50
C PHE A 220 4.78 7.72 -7.21
N THR A 221 5.06 6.59 -6.57
CA THR A 221 4.04 5.58 -6.27
C THR A 221 3.34 5.89 -4.96
N ASP A 222 2.07 5.50 -4.82
CA ASP A 222 1.25 5.64 -3.59
C ASP A 222 1.77 4.82 -2.39
N ALA A 223 2.92 4.18 -2.53
CA ALA A 223 3.46 3.26 -1.55
C ALA A 223 4.13 4.04 -0.42
N ILE A 224 3.33 4.36 0.60
CA ILE A 224 3.81 5.06 1.81
C ILE A 224 4.47 4.03 2.72
N SER A 225 5.79 4.18 2.90
CA SER A 225 6.53 3.39 3.88
C SER A 225 6.22 3.87 5.30
N GLN A 226 6.10 2.95 6.24
CA GLN A 226 5.94 3.25 7.66
C GLN A 226 7.28 3.04 8.38
N ASP A 227 7.72 4.05 9.12
CA ASP A 227 8.73 3.94 10.17
C ASP A 227 8.22 4.77 11.35
N GLU A 228 7.53 4.11 12.28
CA GLU A 228 6.78 4.76 13.34
C GLU A 228 7.25 4.24 14.71
N ILE A 229 7.59 5.18 15.59
CA ILE A 229 7.99 4.91 16.97
C ILE A 229 7.03 5.61 17.91
N ASN A 230 6.33 4.83 18.73
CA ASN A 230 5.42 5.32 19.75
C ASN A 230 5.95 4.98 21.14
N TYR A 231 5.96 5.97 22.03
CA TYR A 231 6.36 5.80 23.43
C TYR A 231 5.15 5.99 24.35
N THR A 232 4.97 5.05 25.27
CA THR A 232 3.99 5.13 26.35
C THR A 232 4.73 5.10 27.68
N THR A 233 4.63 6.18 28.45
CA THR A 233 5.20 6.28 29.80
C THR A 233 4.08 6.46 30.81
N ARG A 234 4.18 5.81 31.97
CA ARG A 234 3.23 5.97 33.08
C ARG A 234 3.98 5.99 34.41
N LEU A 235 3.61 6.94 35.27
CA LEU A 235 4.05 7.04 36.65
C LEU A 235 2.80 7.00 37.53
N ASN A 236 2.70 6.05 38.46
CA ASN A 236 1.59 5.98 39.42
C ASN A 236 2.11 5.94 40.84
N TYR A 237 1.48 6.69 41.73
CA TYR A 237 1.74 6.69 43.16
C TYR A 237 0.45 6.37 43.90
N ASP A 238 0.49 5.34 44.72
CA ASP A 238 -0.64 4.88 45.53
C ASP A 238 -0.34 5.11 47.01
N ARG A 239 -1.29 5.72 47.72
CA ARG A 239 -1.22 5.93 49.16
C ARG A 239 -2.46 5.45 49.89
N THR A 240 -2.29 4.53 50.84
CA THR A 240 -3.37 4.10 51.74
C THR A 240 -3.50 5.08 52.91
N ILE A 241 -4.67 5.69 53.05
CA ILE A 241 -5.01 6.58 54.18
C ILE A 241 -6.02 5.86 55.07
N SER A 242 -5.69 5.71 56.35
CA SER A 242 -6.58 5.13 57.35
C SER A 242 -7.22 6.25 58.17
N PRO A 243 -8.50 6.14 58.56
CA PRO A 243 -9.12 7.12 59.45
C PRO A 243 -8.39 7.16 60.80
N THR A 244 -8.16 8.36 61.32
CA THR A 244 -7.83 8.57 62.74
C THR A 244 -9.14 8.91 63.43
N THR A 245 -9.69 8.00 64.22
CA THR A 245 -10.81 8.31 65.10
C THR A 245 -10.28 9.20 66.22
N MET A 246 -10.78 10.44 66.30
CA MET A 246 -10.59 11.32 67.47
C MET A 246 -11.50 10.90 68.61
#